data_AF-A0A4Q3E1S3-F1
#
_entry.id   AF-A0A4Q3E1S3-F1
#
_cell.length_a   1.000
_cell.length_b   1.000
_cell.length_c   1.000
_cell.angle_alpha   90.00
_cell.angle_beta   90.00
_cell.angle_gamma   90.00
#
_symmetry.space_group_name_H-M   'P 1'
#
loop_
_entity.id
_entity.type
_entity.pdbx_description
1 polymer ?
#
loop_
_entity_poly.entity_id
_entity_poly.type
_entity_poly.pdbx_seq_one_letter_code
_entity_poly.pdbx_strand_id
1 'polypeptide(L)'
;MALFTGVVTTSGLNEGAVLWSNTPTNPVAGTVGDSLGQGPTYYIFDTCTSFNWINCDYFYDAPNPKTDITVVMPDGTYNDTTTNVYVVFPTLNVVASMMHYDAATHAFSFSTPNYYCPVGLNIKVMIMGIKNNAYFYDLQTNLTVTNGMTLTANPGNTTLSALQAVLAGL
;
A
#
# COMPACT_ATOMS: atom_id res chain seq x y z
N MET A 1 -11.67 -0.34 20.17
CA MET A 1 -10.36 -0.79 19.63
C MET A 1 -10.66 -1.94 18.68
N ALA A 2 -10.14 -1.95 17.46
CA ALA A 2 -10.40 -3.02 16.48
C ALA A 2 -9.11 -3.35 15.72
N LEU A 3 -8.78 -4.65 15.61
CA LEU A 3 -7.89 -5.16 14.57
C LEU A 3 -8.64 -5.06 13.25
N PHE A 4 -7.91 -4.84 12.18
CA PHE A 4 -8.38 -5.11 10.83
C PHE A 4 -7.79 -6.44 10.43
N THR A 5 -8.63 -7.46 10.27
CA THR A 5 -8.20 -8.70 9.62
C THR A 5 -8.44 -8.53 8.13
N GLY A 6 -7.37 -8.71 7.33
CA GLY A 6 -7.53 -8.94 5.91
C GLY A 6 -8.25 -10.28 5.73
N VAL A 7 -9.51 -10.23 5.29
CA VAL A 7 -10.30 -11.43 5.00
C VAL A 7 -10.21 -11.68 3.51
N VAL A 8 -9.64 -12.82 3.13
CA VAL A 8 -9.73 -13.30 1.75
C VAL A 8 -11.19 -13.61 1.46
N THR A 9 -11.77 -12.91 0.50
CA THR A 9 -13.13 -13.16 0.01
C THR A 9 -13.19 -14.53 -0.65
N THR A 10 -14.06 -15.39 -0.14
CA THR A 10 -14.21 -16.77 -0.62
C THR A 10 -15.34 -16.93 -1.63
N SER A 11 -16.03 -15.86 -2.00
CA SER A 11 -17.10 -15.85 -3.01
C SER A 11 -17.47 -14.43 -3.44
N GLY A 12 -18.10 -14.32 -4.62
CA GLY A 12 -18.65 -13.06 -5.16
C GLY A 12 -17.70 -12.34 -6.11
N LEU A 13 -18.06 -11.11 -6.49
CA LEU A 13 -17.33 -10.31 -7.51
C LEU A 13 -15.87 -10.02 -7.15
N ASN A 14 -15.52 -10.09 -5.87
CA ASN A 14 -14.17 -9.85 -5.36
C ASN A 14 -13.48 -11.14 -4.91
N GLU A 15 -13.96 -12.35 -5.27
CA GLU A 15 -13.39 -13.62 -4.82
C GLU A 15 -11.85 -13.68 -5.03
N GLY A 16 -11.11 -14.00 -3.97
CA GLY A 16 -9.65 -14.00 -3.95
C GLY A 16 -9.00 -12.69 -3.48
N ALA A 17 -9.78 -11.60 -3.33
CA ALA A 17 -9.29 -10.33 -2.80
C ALA A 17 -9.12 -10.34 -1.28
N VAL A 18 -8.18 -9.54 -0.77
CA VAL A 18 -8.08 -9.26 0.67
C VAL A 18 -8.91 -8.02 0.99
N LEU A 19 -10.06 -8.20 1.65
CA LEU A 19 -10.84 -7.10 2.19
C LEU A 19 -10.42 -6.79 3.62
N TRP A 20 -10.02 -5.55 3.87
CA TRP A 20 -9.77 -5.06 5.23
C TRP A 20 -11.10 -4.69 5.88
N SER A 21 -11.48 -5.42 6.94
CA SER A 21 -12.75 -5.21 7.66
C SER A 21 -12.52 -5.05 9.16
N ASN A 22 -13.45 -4.38 9.86
CA ASN A 22 -13.34 -4.26 11.31
C ASN A 22 -13.44 -5.63 11.98
N THR A 23 -12.59 -5.89 12.96
CA THR A 23 -12.66 -7.11 13.76
C THR A 23 -12.90 -6.70 15.21
N PRO A 24 -14.16 -6.51 15.63
CA PRO A 24 -14.48 -6.09 17.00
C PRO A 24 -14.10 -7.13 18.06
N THR A 25 -13.85 -8.37 17.65
CA THR A 25 -13.50 -9.49 18.53
C THR A 25 -12.02 -9.57 18.89
N ASN A 26 -11.16 -8.81 18.19
CA ASN A 26 -9.72 -8.80 18.39
C ASN A 26 -9.23 -7.37 18.14
N PRO A 27 -8.88 -6.55 19.14
CA PRO A 27 -8.32 -5.19 18.93
C PRO A 27 -6.78 -5.11 18.73
N VAL A 28 -6.24 -4.30 17.79
CA VAL A 28 -4.80 -3.90 17.81
C VAL A 28 -4.72 -2.62 18.64
N ALA A 29 -3.77 -2.55 19.56
CA ALA A 29 -3.40 -1.29 20.20
C ALA A 29 -2.85 -0.29 19.17
N GLY A 30 -3.39 0.94 19.11
CA GLY A 30 -2.89 2.02 18.26
C GLY A 30 -3.77 2.36 17.05
N THR A 31 -4.81 1.59 16.72
CA THR A 31 -5.73 1.95 15.63
C THR A 31 -6.62 3.14 16.00
N VAL A 32 -6.63 4.18 15.17
CA VAL A 32 -7.54 5.33 15.27
C VAL A 32 -8.42 5.34 14.03
N GLY A 33 -9.75 5.39 14.22
CA GLY A 33 -10.68 5.57 13.10
C GLY A 33 -10.60 6.99 12.56
N ASP A 34 -10.86 7.15 11.27
CA ASP A 34 -10.97 8.48 10.66
C ASP A 34 -11.94 9.37 11.45
N SER A 35 -11.43 10.53 11.88
CA SER A 35 -12.16 11.56 12.61
C SER A 35 -13.39 12.10 11.87
N LEU A 36 -13.48 11.89 10.55
CA LEU A 36 -14.59 12.35 9.71
C LEU A 36 -15.74 11.33 9.59
N GLY A 37 -15.60 10.12 10.15
CA GLY A 37 -16.69 9.13 10.19
C GLY A 37 -17.12 8.59 8.82
N GLN A 38 -16.29 8.73 7.78
CA GLN A 38 -16.59 8.39 6.38
C GLN A 38 -16.54 6.87 6.06
N GLY A 39 -16.76 6.00 7.05
CA GLY A 39 -16.61 4.55 6.89
C GLY A 39 -15.19 4.05 7.20
N PRO A 40 -14.89 2.77 6.94
CA PRO A 40 -13.73 2.11 7.51
C PRO A 40 -12.42 2.44 6.77
N THR A 41 -11.90 3.66 6.91
CA THR A 41 -10.53 4.03 6.52
C THR A 41 -9.61 3.81 7.72
N TYR A 42 -9.01 2.64 7.79
CA TYR A 42 -8.15 2.23 8.89
C TYR A 42 -6.80 1.73 8.40
N TYR A 43 -5.80 1.95 9.25
CA TYR A 43 -4.43 2.10 8.79
C TYR A 43 -3.45 1.40 9.75
N ILE A 44 -3.67 0.12 10.07
CA ILE A 44 -2.65 -0.67 10.78
C ILE A 44 -2.62 -2.08 10.22
N PHE A 45 -1.41 -2.53 9.88
CA PHE A 45 -1.09 -3.95 9.73
C PHE A 45 -0.90 -4.57 11.12
N ASP A 46 -1.57 -5.69 11.38
CA ASP A 46 -1.46 -6.47 12.63
C ASP A 46 -0.03 -6.79 13.07
N THR A 47 0.89 -6.92 12.10
CA THR A 47 2.28 -7.32 12.26
C THR A 47 3.27 -6.19 11.96
N CYS A 48 2.79 -5.05 11.45
CA CYS A 48 3.62 -3.89 11.13
C CYS A 48 3.01 -2.65 11.81
N THR A 49 3.24 -2.55 13.13
CA THR A 49 2.72 -1.48 14.01
C THR A 49 3.67 -0.30 14.14
N SER A 50 4.83 -0.35 13.49
CA SER A 50 5.87 0.69 13.56
C SER A 50 5.54 1.91 12.71
N PHE A 51 4.72 1.77 11.67
CA PHE A 51 4.40 2.87 10.75
C PHE A 51 3.10 3.59 11.12
N ASN A 52 3.14 4.92 11.00
CA ASN A 52 1.92 5.70 10.85
C ASN A 52 1.51 5.72 9.38
N TRP A 53 0.29 6.14 9.10
CA TRP A 53 -0.20 6.24 7.73
C TRP A 53 -0.54 7.67 7.39
N ILE A 54 -0.24 8.01 6.15
CA ILE A 54 -0.59 9.29 5.56
C ILE A 54 -1.28 9.05 4.24
N ASN A 55 -2.16 9.97 3.90
CA ASN A 55 -2.46 10.25 2.51
C ASN A 55 -1.45 11.30 2.00
N CYS A 56 -1.24 11.35 0.70
CA CYS A 56 -0.23 12.25 0.13
C CYS A 56 -0.62 13.75 0.17
N ASP A 57 -1.84 14.13 0.58
CA ASP A 57 -2.19 15.51 0.98
C ASP A 57 -1.36 16.01 2.16
N TYR A 58 -0.73 15.12 2.94
CA TYR A 58 0.29 15.50 3.92
C TYR A 58 1.38 16.40 3.31
N PHE A 59 1.68 16.22 2.01
CA PHE A 59 2.68 17.00 1.29
C PHE A 59 2.12 18.20 0.55
N TYR A 60 0.85 18.60 0.76
CA TYR A 60 0.19 19.67 0.01
C TYR A 60 0.99 20.99 0.03
N ASP A 61 1.51 21.39 1.18
CA ASP A 61 2.29 22.62 1.36
C ASP A 61 3.82 22.44 1.20
N ALA A 62 4.29 21.24 0.84
CA ALA A 62 5.72 21.00 0.65
C ALA A 62 6.29 21.88 -0.48
N PRO A 63 7.46 22.52 -0.28
CA PRO A 63 7.99 23.54 -1.19
C PRO A 63 8.56 22.98 -2.50
N ASN A 64 8.92 21.69 -2.51
CA ASN A 64 9.47 21.05 -3.71
C ASN A 64 8.35 20.74 -4.72
N PRO A 65 8.68 20.67 -6.02
CA PRO A 65 7.76 20.17 -7.04
C PRO A 65 7.21 18.80 -6.67
N LYS A 66 5.91 18.59 -6.87
CA LYS A 66 5.23 17.33 -6.58
C LYS A 66 5.07 16.51 -7.85
N THR A 67 5.19 15.20 -7.73
CA THR A 67 5.07 14.28 -8.85
C THR A 67 4.36 13.00 -8.43
N ASP A 68 3.62 12.40 -9.36
CA ASP A 68 3.05 11.08 -9.13
C ASP A 68 4.15 10.01 -9.24
N ILE A 69 3.91 8.86 -8.64
CA ILE A 69 4.74 7.68 -8.76
C ILE A 69 3.88 6.62 -9.42
N THR A 70 4.34 6.11 -10.56
CA THR A 70 3.67 5.03 -11.28
C THR A 70 4.41 3.71 -11.04
N VAL A 71 3.70 2.66 -10.65
CA VAL A 71 4.27 1.32 -10.48
C VAL A 71 3.58 0.38 -11.47
N VAL A 72 4.32 -0.04 -12.49
CA VAL A 72 3.82 -0.89 -13.58
C VAL A 72 4.00 -2.36 -13.19
N MET A 73 2.91 -3.12 -13.19
CA MET A 73 2.90 -4.54 -12.92
C MET A 73 3.34 -5.36 -14.15
N PRO A 74 3.81 -6.61 -13.96
CA PRO A 74 4.22 -7.47 -15.07
C PRO A 74 3.09 -7.77 -16.08
N ASP A 75 1.87 -7.91 -15.59
CA ASP A 75 0.68 -8.24 -16.37
C ASP A 75 -0.60 -7.88 -15.60
N GLY A 76 -1.76 -7.97 -16.27
CA GLY A 76 -3.06 -7.64 -15.70
C GLY A 76 -3.60 -8.60 -14.64
N THR A 77 -2.88 -9.68 -14.30
CA THR A 77 -3.23 -10.55 -13.17
C THR A 77 -2.80 -9.97 -11.82
N TYR A 78 -2.00 -8.91 -11.82
CA TYR A 78 -1.68 -8.09 -10.65
C TYR A 78 -2.51 -6.80 -10.73
N ASN A 79 -3.68 -6.84 -10.11
CA ASN A 79 -4.68 -5.77 -10.16
C ASN A 79 -5.11 -5.34 -8.75
N ASP A 80 -5.96 -4.32 -8.67
CA ASP A 80 -6.53 -3.79 -7.42
C ASP A 80 -7.29 -4.82 -6.55
N THR A 81 -7.63 -5.96 -7.13
CA THR A 81 -8.29 -7.07 -6.44
C THR A 81 -7.28 -7.98 -5.73
N THR A 82 -6.11 -8.18 -6.32
CA THR A 82 -5.11 -9.17 -5.88
C THR A 82 -3.88 -8.53 -5.24
N THR A 83 -3.66 -7.23 -5.45
CA THR A 83 -2.41 -6.53 -5.20
C THR A 83 -2.64 -5.23 -4.43
N ASN A 84 -1.81 -4.98 -3.44
CA ASN A 84 -1.70 -3.69 -2.76
C ASN A 84 -0.29 -3.13 -2.99
N VAL A 85 -0.19 -1.82 -3.20
CA VAL A 85 1.07 -1.10 -3.42
C VAL A 85 1.17 0.04 -2.40
N TYR A 86 2.28 0.06 -1.66
CA TYR A 86 2.55 1.04 -0.62
C TYR A 86 3.86 1.78 -0.88
N VAL A 87 3.84 3.09 -0.66
CA VAL A 87 5.04 3.93 -0.61
C VAL A 87 5.40 4.18 0.85
N VAL A 88 6.57 3.71 1.26
CA VAL A 88 7.12 3.94 2.59
C VAL A 88 8.02 5.17 2.53
N PHE A 89 7.88 6.08 3.48
CA PHE A 89 8.71 7.26 3.68
C PHE A 89 9.54 7.08 4.96
N PRO A 90 10.74 6.45 4.88
CA PRO A 90 11.46 6.00 6.07
C PRO A 90 11.84 7.14 7.01
N THR A 91 12.20 8.31 6.46
CA THR A 91 12.59 9.49 7.25
C THR A 91 11.43 10.08 8.07
N LEU A 92 10.19 9.81 7.66
CA LEU A 92 8.98 10.28 8.32
C LEU A 92 8.32 9.19 9.16
N ASN A 93 8.77 7.93 9.00
CA ASN A 93 8.14 6.75 9.60
C ASN A 93 6.63 6.66 9.27
N VAL A 94 6.30 6.92 8.01
CA VAL A 94 4.92 6.85 7.49
C VAL A 94 4.83 6.06 6.20
N VAL A 95 3.63 5.56 5.89
CA VAL A 95 3.31 4.84 4.65
C VAL A 95 2.06 5.43 3.98
N ALA A 96 2.03 5.40 2.65
CA ALA A 96 0.86 5.78 1.83
C ALA A 96 0.48 4.63 0.88
N SER A 97 -0.82 4.40 0.69
CA SER A 97 -1.34 3.40 -0.26
C SER A 97 -1.61 4.01 -1.63
N MET A 98 -1.26 3.28 -2.70
CA MET A 98 -1.69 3.60 -4.06
C MET A 98 -3.04 2.95 -4.35
N MET A 99 -4.10 3.76 -4.38
CA MET A 99 -5.47 3.27 -4.53
C MET A 99 -5.98 3.23 -5.97
N HIS A 100 -5.26 3.85 -6.92
CA HIS A 100 -5.67 3.88 -8.32
C HIS A 100 -4.92 2.83 -9.13
N TYR A 101 -5.66 1.97 -9.83
CA TYR A 101 -5.14 0.99 -10.78
C TYR A 101 -5.70 1.26 -12.18
N ASP A 102 -4.82 1.37 -13.17
CA ASP A 102 -5.17 1.47 -14.59
C ASP A 102 -5.02 0.10 -15.27
N ALA A 103 -6.14 -0.49 -15.68
CA ALA A 103 -6.18 -1.79 -16.32
C ALA A 103 -5.56 -1.82 -17.74
N ALA A 104 -5.49 -0.67 -18.43
CA ALA A 104 -4.91 -0.61 -19.77
C ALA A 104 -3.38 -0.61 -19.74
N THR A 105 -2.79 -0.05 -18.68
CA THR A 105 -1.33 0.05 -18.50
C THR A 105 -0.79 -0.88 -17.41
N HIS A 106 -1.68 -1.58 -16.69
CA HIS A 106 -1.36 -2.42 -15.54
C HIS A 106 -0.60 -1.67 -14.45
N ALA A 107 -0.97 -0.42 -14.20
CA ALA A 107 -0.19 0.49 -13.36
C ALA A 107 -0.96 0.98 -12.14
N PHE A 108 -0.27 1.00 -11.00
CA PHE A 108 -0.73 1.66 -9.78
C PHE A 108 -0.17 3.08 -9.67
N SER A 109 -0.96 4.01 -9.15
CA SER A 109 -0.53 5.39 -8.88
C SER A 109 -1.37 6.06 -7.78
N PHE A 110 -1.03 7.31 -7.42
CA PHE A 110 -1.89 8.13 -6.57
C PHE A 110 -3.03 8.79 -7.35
N SER A 111 -2.82 9.09 -8.65
CA SER A 111 -3.81 9.56 -9.65
C SER A 111 -4.50 10.90 -9.37
N THR A 112 -4.50 11.36 -8.12
CA THR A 112 -5.17 12.60 -7.73
C THR A 112 -4.15 13.74 -7.68
N PRO A 113 -4.26 14.74 -8.58
CA PRO A 113 -3.44 15.94 -8.50
C PRO A 113 -3.60 16.58 -7.11
N ASN A 114 -2.48 16.95 -6.49
CA ASN A 114 -2.33 17.41 -5.09
C ASN A 114 -2.05 16.32 -4.04
N TYR A 115 -2.20 15.04 -4.37
CA TYR A 115 -1.80 13.91 -3.51
C TYR A 115 -0.54 13.24 -4.04
N TYR A 116 0.45 14.06 -4.39
CA TYR A 116 1.70 13.66 -5.04
C TYR A 116 2.90 13.83 -4.12
N CYS A 117 3.95 13.08 -4.42
CA CYS A 117 5.18 13.08 -3.63
C CYS A 117 6.10 14.22 -4.04
N PRO A 118 6.69 14.96 -3.09
CA PRO A 118 7.79 15.87 -3.37
C PRO A 118 8.98 15.17 -4.04
N VAL A 119 9.50 15.75 -5.12
CA VAL A 119 10.75 15.29 -5.75
C VAL A 119 11.91 15.39 -4.75
N GLY A 120 12.79 14.38 -4.77
CA GLY A 120 13.95 14.29 -3.88
C GLY A 120 13.71 13.53 -2.57
N LEU A 121 12.48 13.06 -2.30
CA LEU A 121 12.23 12.22 -1.13
C LEU A 121 12.85 10.83 -1.28
N ASN A 122 13.42 10.31 -0.20
CA ASN A 122 13.83 8.92 -0.12
C ASN A 122 12.63 8.06 0.26
N ILE A 123 12.37 7.04 -0.55
CA ILE A 123 11.22 6.14 -0.38
C ILE A 123 11.63 4.67 -0.48
N LYS A 124 10.74 3.79 -0.05
CA LYS A 124 10.68 2.39 -0.47
C LYS A 124 9.31 2.15 -1.10
N VAL A 125 9.20 1.17 -1.99
CA VAL A 125 7.91 0.73 -2.55
C VAL A 125 7.72 -0.73 -2.21
N MET A 126 6.64 -1.04 -1.51
CA MET A 126 6.24 -2.39 -1.13
C MET A 126 5.01 -2.80 -1.93
N ILE A 127 5.16 -3.83 -2.75
CA ILE A 127 4.09 -4.47 -3.50
C ILE A 127 3.83 -5.81 -2.85
N MET A 128 2.59 -6.13 -2.54
CA MET A 128 2.24 -7.42 -1.95
C MET A 128 0.80 -7.81 -2.24
N GLY A 129 0.53 -9.10 -2.19
CA GLY A 129 -0.80 -9.60 -2.43
C GLY A 129 -0.91 -11.11 -2.37
N ILE A 130 -2.08 -11.58 -2.77
CA ILE A 130 -2.40 -13.01 -2.85
C ILE A 130 -3.02 -13.26 -4.22
N LYS A 131 -2.52 -14.29 -4.90
CA LYS A 131 -3.07 -14.76 -6.18
C LYS A 131 -2.94 -16.27 -6.24
N ASN A 132 -3.99 -16.96 -6.69
CA ASN A 132 -4.01 -18.43 -6.76
C ASN A 132 -3.61 -19.10 -5.45
N ASN A 133 -4.08 -18.56 -4.32
CA ASN A 133 -3.79 -19.06 -2.97
C ASN A 133 -2.28 -19.03 -2.57
N ALA A 134 -1.47 -18.24 -3.28
CA ALA A 134 -0.06 -17.99 -2.99
C ALA A 134 0.18 -16.52 -2.70
N TYR A 135 1.02 -16.23 -1.71
CA TYR A 135 1.47 -14.87 -1.41
C TYR A 135 2.55 -14.46 -2.40
N PHE A 136 2.60 -13.18 -2.73
CA PHE A 136 3.70 -12.60 -3.49
C PHE A 136 4.09 -11.24 -2.91
N TYR A 137 5.33 -10.82 -3.18
CA TYR A 137 5.77 -9.46 -2.91
C TYR A 137 6.92 -9.01 -3.81
N ASP A 138 7.09 -7.70 -3.91
CA ASP A 138 8.30 -7.01 -4.39
C ASP A 138 8.58 -5.84 -3.45
N LEU A 139 9.83 -5.71 -3.00
CA LEU A 139 10.27 -4.61 -2.15
C LEU A 139 11.41 -3.86 -2.83
N GLN A 140 11.10 -2.65 -3.28
CA GLN A 140 12.06 -1.77 -3.92
C GLN A 140 12.60 -0.76 -2.91
N THR A 141 13.92 -0.70 -2.76
CA THR A 141 14.61 0.11 -1.76
C THR A 141 15.61 1.07 -2.40
N ASN A 142 16.14 2.02 -1.62
CA ASN A 142 17.12 3.02 -2.07
C ASN A 142 16.60 3.87 -3.24
N LEU A 143 15.30 4.19 -3.22
CA LEU A 143 14.66 5.01 -4.23
C LEU A 143 14.66 6.48 -3.80
N THR A 144 14.93 7.37 -4.75
CA THR A 144 14.73 8.81 -4.60
C THR A 144 13.70 9.27 -5.63
N VAL A 145 12.65 9.95 -5.19
CA VAL A 145 11.56 10.42 -6.06
C VAL A 145 12.11 11.35 -7.14
N THR A 146 11.88 11.01 -8.40
CA THR A 146 12.20 11.83 -9.58
C THR A 146 10.92 12.33 -10.25
N ASN A 147 10.99 13.42 -11.01
CA ASN A 147 9.82 13.90 -11.74
C ASN A 147 9.32 12.85 -12.76
N GLY A 148 8.05 12.49 -12.70
CA GLY A 148 7.42 11.47 -13.55
C GLY A 148 7.96 10.06 -13.29
N MET A 149 8.21 9.73 -12.01
CA MET A 149 8.82 8.46 -11.63
C MET A 149 7.95 7.28 -12.04
N THR A 150 8.51 6.38 -12.84
CA THR A 150 7.92 5.08 -13.18
C THR A 150 8.82 3.96 -12.70
N LEU A 151 8.24 3.02 -11.98
CA LEU A 151 8.88 1.81 -11.46
C LEU A 151 8.27 0.59 -12.13
N THR A 152 9.09 -0.42 -12.42
CA THR A 152 8.61 -1.73 -12.87
C THR A 152 8.64 -2.68 -11.69
N ALA A 153 7.51 -3.32 -11.40
CA ALA A 153 7.39 -4.31 -10.34
C ALA A 153 7.87 -5.69 -10.82
N ASN A 154 8.49 -6.44 -9.91
CA ASN A 154 8.89 -7.84 -10.13
C ASN A 154 8.48 -8.74 -8.96
N PRO A 155 7.17 -8.90 -8.70
CA PRO A 155 6.66 -9.67 -7.57
C PRO A 155 7.02 -11.15 -7.64
N GLY A 156 7.70 -11.64 -6.61
CA GLY A 156 8.04 -13.05 -6.42
C GLY A 156 7.11 -13.75 -5.45
N ASN A 157 6.85 -15.04 -5.68
CA ASN A 157 6.09 -15.86 -4.74
C ASN A 157 6.81 -15.99 -3.39
N THR A 158 6.05 -16.04 -2.31
CA THR A 158 6.56 -16.13 -0.95
C THR A 158 5.60 -16.90 -0.04
N THR A 159 6.01 -17.11 1.21
CA THR A 159 5.13 -17.58 2.28
C THR A 159 4.66 -16.41 3.13
N LEU A 160 3.54 -16.58 3.85
CA LEU A 160 3.05 -15.57 4.78
C LEU A 160 4.12 -15.18 5.82
N SER A 161 4.83 -16.16 6.39
CA SER A 161 5.86 -15.92 7.40
C SER A 161 7.04 -15.12 6.84
N ALA A 162 7.48 -15.41 5.62
CA ALA A 162 8.54 -14.66 4.97
C ALA A 162 8.10 -13.23 4.63
N LEU A 163 6.86 -13.04 4.18
CA LEU A 163 6.28 -11.70 3.96
C LEU A 163 6.23 -10.90 5.26
N GLN A 164 5.77 -11.49 6.36
CA GLN A 164 5.75 -10.83 7.68
C GLN A 164 7.16 -10.43 8.14
N ALA A 165 8.17 -11.26 7.90
CA ALA A 165 9.55 -10.92 8.23
C ALA A 165 10.08 -9.73 7.41
N VAL A 166 9.71 -9.63 6.14
CA VAL A 166 10.03 -8.45 5.29
C VAL A 166 9.36 -7.20 5.85
N LEU A 167 8.08 -7.27 6.18
CA LEU A 167 7.32 -6.14 6.74
C LEU A 167 7.87 -5.66 8.09
N ALA A 168 8.37 -6.58 8.92
CA ALA A 168 8.99 -6.25 10.20
C ALA A 168 10.35 -5.54 10.07
N GLY A 169 11.01 -5.64 8.90
CA GLY A 169 12.29 -5.00 8.61
C GLY A 169 12.20 -3.68 7.83
N LEU A 170 10.99 -3.20 7.55
CA LEU A 170 10.77 -1.95 6.82
C LEU A 170 11.17 -0.72 7.62
#